data_AF-A0A953X6N7-F1
#
_entry.id   AF-A0A953X6N7-F1
#
_cell.length_a   1.000
_cell.length_b   1.000
_cell.length_c   1.000
_cell.angle_alpha   90.00
_cell.angle_beta   90.00
_cell.angle_gamma   90.00
#
_symmetry.space_group_name_H-M   'P 1'
#
loop_
_entity.id
_entity.type
_entity.pdbx_description
1 polymer ?
#
loop_
_entity_poly.entity_id
_entity_poly.type
_entity_poly.pdbx_seq_one_letter_code
_entity_poly.pdbx_strand_id
1 'polypeptide(L)' 'MADNKYNLIAYYPGCALEGTGSAYNTSTKAVGKALGLGLEEVKNWNCCGAMEVKNIDPKIQTYLSSR' A
#
# COMPACT_ATOMS: atom_id res chain seq x y z
N MET A 1 -15.23 -17.87 12.40
CA MET A 1 -14.77 -16.58 12.95
C MET A 1 -14.96 -15.53 11.87
N ALA A 2 -15.80 -14.55 12.20
CA ALA A 2 -16.22 -13.35 11.46
C ALA A 2 -16.27 -13.43 9.92
N ASP A 3 -17.46 -13.76 9.42
CA ASP A 3 -17.95 -13.51 8.05
C ASP A 3 -18.22 -11.99 7.89
N ASN A 4 -17.16 -11.19 7.83
CA ASN A 4 -17.24 -9.74 7.67
C ASN A 4 -16.72 -9.34 6.28
N LYS A 5 -17.56 -8.64 5.51
CA LYS A 5 -17.26 -8.09 4.17
C LYS A 5 -15.93 -7.32 4.12
N TYR A 6 -15.48 -6.77 5.24
CA TYR A 6 -14.28 -5.92 5.33
C TYR A 6 -13.00 -6.68 5.70
N ASN A 7 -13.01 -8.01 5.77
CA ASN A 7 -11.80 -8.77 6.07
C ASN A 7 -10.82 -8.86 4.90
N LEU A 8 -11.26 -8.60 3.66
CA LEU A 8 -10.40 -8.51 2.49
C LEU A 8 -10.05 -7.04 2.22
N ILE A 9 -8.76 -6.71 2.29
CA ILE A 9 -8.23 -5.35 2.19
C ILE A 9 -7.25 -5.26 1.03
N ALA A 10 -7.43 -4.25 0.19
CA ALA A 10 -6.46 -3.86 -0.83
C ALA A 10 -5.18 -3.32 -0.17
N TYR A 11 -4.09 -4.04 -0.37
CA TYR A 11 -2.79 -3.75 0.22
C TYR A 11 -1.88 -3.10 -0.81
N TYR A 12 -1.43 -1.88 -0.52
CA TYR A 12 -0.47 -1.14 -1.32
C TYR A 12 0.86 -1.08 -0.55
N PRO A 13 1.88 -1.88 -0.92
CA PRO A 13 3.19 -1.80 -0.28
C PRO A 13 3.92 -0.51 -0.71
N GLY A 14 3.79 -0.10 -1.97
CA GLY A 14 4.57 1.01 -2.50
C GLY A 14 6.07 0.72 -2.56
N CYS A 15 6.83 1.62 -3.16
CA CYS A 15 8.27 1.45 -3.33
C CYS A 15 9.05 1.42 -2.00
N ALA A 16 8.55 2.10 -0.96
CA ALA A 16 9.21 2.19 0.34
C ALA A 16 9.23 0.82 1.06
N LEU A 17 8.10 0.11 1.10
CA LEU A 17 8.02 -1.20 1.76
C LEU A 17 8.56 -2.34 0.90
N GLU A 18 8.71 -2.15 -0.42
CA GLU A 18 9.49 -3.07 -1.26
C GLU A 18 11.00 -2.90 -1.07
N GLY A 19 11.46 -1.67 -0.84
CA GLY A 19 12.87 -1.35 -0.66
C GLY A 19 13.34 -1.40 0.79
N THR A 20 13.77 -0.25 1.30
CA THR A 20 14.40 -0.14 2.62
C THR A 20 13.46 -0.43 3.79
N GLY A 21 12.15 -0.34 3.57
CA GLY A 21 11.11 -0.64 4.55
C GLY A 21 10.61 -2.09 4.55
N SER A 22 11.32 -3.05 3.93
CA SER A 22 10.86 -4.44 3.80
C SER A 22 10.48 -5.12 5.11
N ALA A 23 11.17 -4.81 6.22
CA ALA A 23 10.81 -5.31 7.54
C ALA A 23 9.39 -4.88 7.98
N TYR A 24 8.97 -3.66 7.63
CA TYR A 24 7.61 -3.17 7.86
C TYR A 24 6.58 -3.89 6.99
N ASN A 25 6.93 -4.27 5.76
CA ASN A 25 6.07 -5.06 4.90
C ASN A 25 5.78 -6.43 5.54
N THR A 26 6.83 -7.11 6.01
CA THR A 26 6.72 -8.41 6.68
C THR A 26 5.90 -8.32 7.95
N SER A 27 6.18 -7.35 8.82
CA SER A 27 5.44 -7.19 10.08
C SER A 27 3.97 -6.82 9.85
N THR A 28 3.69 -5.94 8.89
CA THR A 28 2.31 -5.56 8.53
C THR A 28 1.52 -6.76 8.04
N LYS A 29 2.10 -7.60 7.16
CA LYS A 29 1.45 -8.83 6.69
C LYS A 29 1.19 -9.83 7.82
N ALA A 30 2.13 -9.98 8.75
CA ALA A 30 1.98 -10.86 9.90
C ALA A 30 0.86 -10.38 10.85
N VAL A 31 0.82 -9.09 11.15
CA VAL A 31 -0.23 -8.47 11.99
C VAL A 31 -1.59 -8.58 11.32
N GLY A 32 -1.70 -8.28 10.02
CA GLY A 32 -2.94 -8.41 9.27
C GLY A 32 -3.51 -9.82 9.36
N LYS A 33 -2.67 -10.85 9.16
CA LYS A 33 -3.07 -12.25 9.31
C LYS A 33 -3.53 -12.56 10.75
N ALA A 34 -2.83 -12.08 11.76
CA ALA A 34 -3.19 -12.29 13.17
C ALA A 34 -4.54 -11.65 13.53
N LEU A 35 -4.89 -10.55 12.87
CA LEU A 35 -6.19 -9.87 12.99
C LEU A 35 -7.30 -10.50 12.15
N GLY A 36 -7.01 -11.57 11.38
CA GLY A 36 -7.99 -12.22 10.50
C GLY A 36 -8.24 -11.46 9.19
N LEU A 37 -7.32 -10.59 8.78
CA LEU A 37 -7.40 -9.82 7.53
C LEU A 37 -6.69 -10.55 6.39
N GLY A 38 -7.36 -10.64 5.25
CA GLY A 38 -6.77 -10.97 3.96
C GLY A 38 -6.22 -9.69 3.31
N LEU A 39 -4.90 -9.59 3.21
CA LEU A 39 -4.23 -8.48 2.51
C LEU A 39 -3.98 -8.91 1.07
N GLU A 40 -4.78 -8.39 0.13
CA GLU A 40 -4.61 -8.64 -1.30
C GLU A 40 -3.85 -7.48 -1.92
N GLU A 41 -2.70 -7.76 -2.52
CA GLU A 41 -1.90 -6.70 -3.13
C GLU A 41 -2.60 -6.09 -4.36
N VAL A 42 -2.63 -4.75 -4.43
CA VAL A 42 -3.24 -4.03 -5.56
C VAL A 42 -2.52 -4.39 -6.86
N LYS A 43 -3.23 -4.85 -7.87
CA LYS A 43 -2.58 -5.22 -9.14
C LYS A 43 -2.12 -3.98 -9.89
N ASN A 44 -0.89 -4.02 -10.41
CA ASN A 44 -0.33 -2.96 -11.26
C ASN A 44 -0.36 -1.57 -10.59
N TRP A 45 -0.14 -1.52 -9.28
CA TRP A 45 0.05 -0.28 -8.56
C TRP A 45 1.35 0.42 -9.03
N ASN A 46 1.43 1.73 -8.90
CA ASN A 46 2.62 2.52 -9.21
C ASN A 46 2.99 3.45 -8.05
N CYS A 47 4.07 4.24 -8.21
CA CYS A 47 4.47 5.21 -7.20
C CYS A 47 3.31 6.15 -6.82
N CYS A 48 3.06 6.35 -5.53
CA CYS A 48 2.01 7.22 -5.03
C CYS A 48 2.26 8.71 -5.28
N GLY A 49 3.46 9.10 -5.75
CA GLY A 49 3.82 10.49 -5.98
C GLY A 49 4.06 11.31 -4.71
N ALA A 50 4.15 10.67 -3.54
CA ALA A 50 4.45 11.36 -2.29
C ALA A 50 5.86 12.01 -2.31
N MET A 51 6.10 12.88 -1.34
CA MET A 51 7.39 13.55 -1.11
C MET A 51 7.77 14.57 -2.21
N GLU A 52 8.83 14.33 -2.97
CA GLU A 52 9.52 15.33 -3.79
C GLU A 52 8.79 15.64 -5.11
N VAL A 53 7.91 14.75 -5.60
CA VAL A 53 7.22 14.92 -6.89
C VAL A 53 6.44 16.24 -6.93
N LYS A 54 5.83 16.62 -5.81
CA LYS A 54 5.08 17.89 -5.67
C LYS A 54 5.94 19.14 -5.86
N ASN A 55 7.24 19.05 -5.57
CA ASN A 55 8.18 20.15 -5.73
C ASN A 55 8.58 20.36 -7.20
N ILE A 56 8.32 19.37 -8.05
CA ILE A 56 8.58 19.41 -9.49
C ILE A 56 7.30 19.83 -10.22
N ASP A 57 6.22 19.08 -10.05
CA ASP A 57 4.91 19.38 -10.66
C ASP A 57 3.77 18.81 -9.78
N PRO A 58 2.93 19.69 -9.17
CA PRO A 58 1.78 19.27 -8.37
C PRO A 58 0.73 18.45 -9.13
N LYS A 59 0.62 18.62 -10.46
CA LYS A 59 -0.31 17.84 -11.29
C LYS A 59 0.16 16.40 -11.42
N ILE A 60 1.47 16.19 -11.58
CA ILE A 60 2.05 14.84 -11.66
C ILE A 60 1.82 14.06 -10.37
N GLN A 61 1.98 14.69 -9.20
CA GLN A 61 1.62 14.05 -7.92
C GLN A 61 0.18 13.52 -7.96
N THR A 62 -0.76 14.38 -8.36
CA THR A 62 -2.19 14.03 -8.41
C THR A 62 -2.45 12.87 -9.39
N TYR A 63 -1.83 12.91 -10.57
CA TYR A 63 -2.00 11.85 -11.57
C TYR A 63 -1.44 10.50 -11.11
N LEU A 64 -0.29 10.51 -10.42
CA LEU A 64 0.31 9.31 -9.86
C LEU A 64 -0.54 8.69 -8.75
N SER A 65 -1.09 9.50 -7.84
CA SER A 65 -1.95 9.02 -6.75
C SER A 65 -3.36 8.58 -7.20
N SER A 66 -3.81 8.99 -8.40
CA SER A 66 -5.17 8.72 -8.90
C SER A 66 -5.36 7.33 -9.53
N ARG A 67 -4.28 6.59 -9.71
CA ARG A 67 -4.28 5.21 -10.19
C ARG A 67 -4.38 4.23 -9.03
#